data_AF-A0A916Y239-F1
#
_entry.id   AF-A0A916Y239-F1
#
_cell.length_a   1.000
_cell.length_b   1.000
_cell.length_c   1.000
_cell.angle_alpha   90.00
_cell.angle_beta   90.00
_cell.angle_gamma   90.00
#
_symmetry.space_group_name_H-M   'P 1'
#
loop_
_entity.id
_entity.type
_entity.pdbx_description
1 polymer ?
#
loop_
_entity_poly.entity_id
_entity_poly.type
_entity_poly.pdbx_seq_one_letter_code
_entity_poly.pdbx_strand_id
1 'polypeptide(L)'
;MNLRRLSLVAALIGCSVGAVSVLPAGAQNVDVIKQRQEAMKKIGGAAKSAGQMLKGEAAFDAAKAAEVFTVMAANAEIFGKSFPEDSKTGGETEAAPAIWAKPEEFKAKLVKFEGDIDTAAATNPDSLETFKTAFGGVAQNCKGCHEEFRVDK
;
A
#
# COMPACT_ATOMS: atom_id res chain seq x y z
N MET A 1 -77.11 -18.92 22.49
CA MET A 1 -76.68 -20.18 23.12
C MET A 1 -75.85 -20.95 22.11
N ASN A 2 -74.57 -21.16 22.41
CA ASN A 2 -73.60 -22.08 21.76
C ASN A 2 -73.12 -21.72 20.33
N LEU A 3 -71.84 -21.85 19.96
CA LEU A 3 -70.56 -21.95 20.66
C LEU A 3 -69.48 -21.87 19.55
N ARG A 4 -68.42 -21.07 19.76
CA ARG A 4 -67.01 -21.28 19.38
C ARG A 4 -66.73 -22.14 18.13
N ARG A 5 -66.12 -21.55 17.08
CA ARG A 5 -64.95 -22.13 16.39
C ARG A 5 -63.96 -21.05 15.94
N LEU A 6 -62.87 -20.98 16.67
CA LEU A 6 -61.60 -20.33 16.35
C LEU A 6 -61.01 -21.00 15.10
N SER A 7 -60.47 -20.23 14.16
CA SER A 7 -59.42 -20.69 13.24
C SER A 7 -58.61 -19.50 12.75
N LEU A 8 -57.52 -19.22 13.48
CA LEU A 8 -56.36 -18.52 12.96
C LEU A 8 -55.64 -19.43 11.97
N VAL A 9 -55.36 -18.94 10.76
CA VAL A 9 -54.23 -19.42 9.96
C VAL A 9 -53.54 -18.20 9.39
N ALA A 10 -52.39 -17.87 9.98
CA ALA A 10 -51.47 -16.85 9.54
C ALA A 10 -50.70 -17.34 8.30
N ALA A 11 -50.76 -16.59 7.20
CA ALA A 11 -49.92 -16.80 6.03
C ALA A 11 -48.64 -15.98 6.19
N LEU A 12 -47.54 -16.67 6.47
CA LEU A 12 -46.18 -16.14 6.59
C LEU A 12 -45.70 -15.57 5.25
N ILE A 13 -45.43 -14.27 5.23
CA ILE A 13 -44.65 -13.61 4.16
C ILE A 13 -43.18 -14.00 4.40
N GLY A 14 -42.68 -14.92 3.59
CA GLY A 14 -41.27 -15.31 3.57
C GLY A 14 -40.42 -14.22 2.93
N CYS A 15 -39.91 -13.30 3.74
CA CYS A 15 -38.85 -12.39 3.34
C CYS A 15 -37.52 -13.17 3.43
N SER A 16 -37.02 -13.65 2.30
CA SER A 16 -35.69 -14.26 2.18
C SER A 16 -34.62 -13.18 2.39
N VAL A 17 -34.27 -12.93 3.65
CA VAL A 17 -33.09 -12.15 4.02
C VAL A 17 -31.87 -12.97 3.61
N GLY A 18 -31.23 -12.57 2.51
CA GLY A 18 -29.91 -13.08 2.15
C GLY A 18 -28.96 -12.84 3.32
N ALA A 19 -28.40 -13.92 3.85
CA ALA A 19 -27.37 -13.85 4.88
C ALA A 19 -26.14 -13.18 4.27
N VAL A 20 -26.01 -11.87 4.44
CA VAL A 20 -24.71 -11.19 4.33
C VAL A 20 -23.91 -11.72 5.52
N SER A 21 -22.98 -12.64 5.24
CA SER A 21 -22.00 -13.09 6.20
C SER A 21 -21.13 -11.89 6.59
N VAL A 22 -21.55 -11.16 7.60
CA VAL A 22 -20.72 -10.17 8.29
C VAL A 22 -19.62 -10.98 8.97
N LEU A 23 -18.47 -11.11 8.31
CA LEU A 23 -17.27 -11.64 8.95
C LEU A 23 -17.05 -10.81 10.23
N PRO A 24 -16.83 -11.44 11.39
CA PRO A 24 -16.53 -10.69 12.60
C PRO A 24 -15.33 -9.80 12.30
N ALA A 25 -15.46 -8.50 12.55
CA ALA A 25 -14.35 -7.56 12.46
C ALA A 25 -13.33 -7.95 13.53
N GLY A 26 -12.41 -8.84 13.16
CA GLY A 26 -11.26 -9.19 13.99
C GLY A 26 -10.48 -7.92 14.32
N ALA A 27 -9.88 -7.91 15.51
CA ALA A 27 -9.05 -6.79 15.95
C ALA A 27 -8.05 -6.43 14.86
N GLN A 28 -8.10 -5.18 14.38
CA GLN A 28 -7.20 -4.73 13.34
C GLN A 28 -5.79 -4.59 13.90
N ASN A 29 -4.80 -5.11 13.18
CA ASN A 29 -3.40 -4.95 13.51
C ASN A 29 -2.95 -3.52 13.17
N VAL A 30 -3.24 -2.56 14.05
CA VAL A 30 -2.93 -1.14 13.82
C VAL A 30 -1.42 -0.90 13.82
N ASP A 31 -0.62 -1.73 14.50
CA ASP A 31 0.83 -1.55 14.57
C ASP A 31 1.53 -1.90 13.25
N VAL A 32 1.09 -2.94 12.54
CA VAL A 32 1.61 -3.22 11.18
C VAL A 32 1.16 -2.15 10.17
N ILE A 33 0.00 -1.51 10.39
CA ILE A 33 -0.45 -0.36 9.59
C ILE A 33 0.53 0.82 9.79
N LYS A 34 0.86 1.15 11.03
CA LYS A 34 1.87 2.19 11.33
C LYS A 34 3.23 1.83 10.73
N GLN A 35 3.63 0.58 10.80
CA GLN A 35 4.90 0.11 10.23
C GLN A 35 5.01 0.36 8.73
N ARG A 36 3.97 0.01 7.93
CA ARG A 36 3.98 0.33 6.49
C ARG A 36 3.95 1.84 6.21
N GLN A 37 3.21 2.61 7.02
CA GLN A 37 3.15 4.07 6.87
C GLN A 37 4.51 4.72 7.15
N GLU A 38 5.22 4.28 8.20
CA GLU A 38 6.57 4.76 8.52
C GLU A 38 7.59 4.37 7.44
N ALA A 39 7.53 3.14 6.95
CA ALA A 39 8.38 2.69 5.84
C ALA A 39 8.15 3.56 4.59
N MET A 40 6.89 3.77 4.21
CA MET A 40 6.56 4.62 3.06
C MET A 40 6.92 6.09 3.29
N LYS A 41 6.83 6.60 4.52
CA LYS A 41 7.30 7.95 4.86
C LYS A 41 8.80 8.10 4.66
N LYS A 42 9.60 7.09 5.03
CA LYS A 42 11.05 7.07 4.79
C LYS A 42 11.38 7.01 3.31
N ILE A 43 10.68 6.17 2.54
CA ILE A 43 10.79 6.11 1.07
C ILE A 43 10.47 7.49 0.46
N GLY A 44 9.36 8.11 0.86
CA GLY A 44 8.98 9.45 0.41
C GLY A 44 10.00 10.54 0.78
N GLY A 45 10.62 10.43 1.96
CA GLY A 45 11.72 11.30 2.38
C GLY A 45 12.96 11.18 1.49
N ALA A 46 13.37 9.95 1.19
CA ALA A 46 14.47 9.69 0.25
C ALA A 46 14.15 10.21 -1.16
N ALA A 47 12.92 9.97 -1.65
CA ALA A 47 12.46 10.48 -2.94
C ALA A 47 12.45 12.02 -2.99
N LYS A 48 12.10 12.68 -1.88
CA LYS A 48 12.17 14.13 -1.76
C LYS A 48 13.61 14.63 -1.86
N SER A 49 14.55 14.00 -1.14
CA SER A 49 15.97 14.33 -1.21
C SER A 49 16.51 14.20 -2.65
N ALA A 50 16.17 13.09 -3.33
CA ALA A 50 16.48 12.89 -4.73
C ALA A 50 15.92 14.01 -5.61
N GLY A 51 14.64 14.36 -5.43
CA GLY A 51 13.99 15.44 -6.16
C GLY A 51 14.65 16.80 -5.95
N GLN A 52 15.12 17.11 -4.74
CA GLN A 52 15.83 18.37 -4.46
C GLN A 52 17.16 18.45 -5.22
N MET A 53 17.94 17.36 -5.26
CA MET A 53 19.17 17.30 -6.07
C MET A 53 18.85 17.44 -7.56
N LEU A 54 17.85 16.71 -8.06
CA LEU A 54 17.46 16.71 -9.48
C LEU A 54 16.93 18.06 -9.98
N LYS A 55 16.32 18.85 -9.10
CA LYS A 55 15.83 20.20 -9.40
C LYS A 55 16.89 21.29 -9.20
N GLY A 56 18.06 20.95 -8.66
CA GLY A 56 19.10 21.93 -8.30
C GLY A 56 18.75 22.75 -7.05
N GLU A 57 17.75 22.34 -6.27
CA GLU A 57 17.42 22.95 -4.97
C GLU A 57 18.45 22.55 -3.90
N ALA A 58 19.15 21.43 -4.12
CA ALA A 58 20.33 21.01 -3.36
C ALA A 58 21.46 20.67 -4.34
N ALA A 59 22.70 20.90 -3.94
CA ALA A 59 23.86 20.47 -4.71
C ALA A 59 23.89 18.93 -4.81
N PHE A 60 24.29 18.41 -5.96
CA PHE A 60 24.49 16.98 -6.13
C PHE A 60 25.61 16.48 -5.22
N ASP A 61 25.35 15.38 -4.54
CA ASP A 61 26.26 14.71 -3.63
C ASP A 61 26.11 13.20 -3.87
N ALA A 62 27.19 12.56 -4.35
CA ALA A 62 27.16 11.15 -4.71
C ALA A 62 26.88 10.23 -3.51
N ALA A 63 27.33 10.60 -2.30
CA ALA A 63 27.06 9.82 -1.09
C ALA A 63 25.57 9.90 -0.72
N LYS A 64 24.96 11.09 -0.81
CA LYS A 64 23.51 11.24 -0.61
C LYS A 64 22.70 10.57 -1.70
N ALA A 65 23.17 10.58 -2.94
CA ALA A 65 22.54 9.87 -4.05
C ALA A 65 22.52 8.36 -3.82
N ALA A 66 23.62 7.78 -3.31
CA ALA A 66 23.67 6.37 -2.91
C ALA A 66 22.75 6.09 -1.70
N GLU A 67 22.75 6.98 -0.70
CA GLU A 67 21.90 6.86 0.50
C GLU A 67 20.41 6.79 0.14
N VAL A 68 19.95 7.52 -0.89
CA VAL A 68 18.56 7.45 -1.37
C VAL A 68 18.17 6.00 -1.67
N PHE A 69 18.98 5.26 -2.43
CA PHE A 69 18.66 3.88 -2.79
C PHE A 69 18.77 2.93 -1.59
N THR A 70 19.76 3.14 -0.71
CA THR A 70 19.87 2.37 0.54
C THR A 70 18.63 2.51 1.43
N VAL A 71 18.15 3.74 1.62
CA VAL A 71 16.95 4.01 2.41
C VAL A 71 15.71 3.41 1.73
N MET A 72 15.60 3.53 0.40
CA MET A 72 14.48 2.95 -0.33
C MET A 72 14.45 1.43 -0.22
N ALA A 73 15.58 0.74 -0.44
CA ALA A 73 15.66 -0.72 -0.38
C ALA A 73 15.25 -1.25 1.00
N ALA A 74 15.84 -0.70 2.08
CA ALA A 74 15.56 -1.15 3.44
C ALA A 74 14.07 -0.98 3.82
N ASN A 75 13.41 0.06 3.32
CA ASN A 75 12.01 0.33 3.64
C ASN A 75 11.03 -0.34 2.66
N ALA A 76 11.45 -0.64 1.43
CA ALA A 76 10.65 -1.41 0.47
C ALA A 76 10.37 -2.82 1.02
N GLU A 77 11.40 -3.47 1.56
CA GLU A 77 11.27 -4.80 2.16
C GLU A 77 10.30 -4.80 3.35
N ILE A 78 10.43 -3.81 4.24
CA ILE A 78 9.53 -3.64 5.39
C ILE A 78 8.09 -3.42 4.92
N PHE A 79 7.91 -2.52 3.94
CA PHE A 79 6.61 -2.20 3.39
C PHE A 79 5.94 -3.43 2.78
N GLY A 80 6.64 -4.18 1.93
CA GLY A 80 6.09 -5.35 1.25
C GLY A 80 5.60 -6.46 2.17
N LYS A 81 6.13 -6.55 3.39
CA LYS A 81 5.74 -7.53 4.42
C LYS A 81 4.60 -7.06 5.33
N SER A 82 4.13 -5.82 5.19
CA SER A 82 3.26 -5.16 6.17
C SER A 82 1.77 -5.07 5.74
N PHE A 83 1.29 -6.11 5.05
CA PHE A 83 -0.10 -6.20 4.55
C PHE A 83 -0.82 -7.52 4.94
N PRO A 84 -0.81 -7.94 6.22
CA PRO A 84 -1.57 -9.11 6.63
C PRO A 84 -3.10 -8.89 6.54
N GLU A 85 -3.88 -9.96 6.55
CA GLU A 85 -5.34 -9.90 6.38
C GLU A 85 -6.08 -9.13 7.48
N ASP A 86 -5.48 -9.04 8.67
CA ASP A 86 -6.00 -8.30 9.80
C ASP A 86 -5.62 -6.80 9.79
N SER A 87 -5.13 -6.26 8.66
CA SER A 87 -4.66 -4.86 8.55
C SER A 87 -5.42 -4.00 7.53
N LYS A 88 -6.66 -4.38 7.19
CA LYS A 88 -7.44 -3.75 6.12
C LYS A 88 -7.94 -2.35 6.45
N THR A 89 -8.23 -2.08 7.71
CA THR A 89 -8.92 -0.87 8.17
C THR A 89 -8.32 -0.32 9.46
N GLY A 90 -8.67 0.92 9.81
CA GLY A 90 -8.13 1.60 10.99
C GLY A 90 -6.75 2.22 10.76
N GLY A 91 -6.19 2.84 11.81
CA GLY A 91 -4.84 3.43 11.76
C GLY A 91 -4.63 4.48 10.66
N GLU A 92 -5.70 5.16 10.21
CA GLU A 92 -5.67 6.12 9.09
C GLU A 92 -5.08 5.54 7.80
N THR A 93 -5.23 4.23 7.59
CA THR A 93 -4.71 3.52 6.43
C THR A 93 -5.25 4.09 5.11
N GLU A 94 -4.34 4.27 4.16
CA GLU A 94 -4.64 4.61 2.77
C GLU A 94 -4.54 3.38 1.85
N ALA A 95 -4.30 2.19 2.41
CA ALA A 95 -4.27 0.94 1.65
C ALA A 95 -5.64 0.66 1.00
N ALA A 96 -5.67 0.53 -0.32
CA ALA A 96 -6.90 0.21 -1.04
C ALA A 96 -7.30 -1.26 -0.83
N PRO A 97 -8.61 -1.59 -0.81
CA PRO A 97 -9.09 -2.98 -0.79
C PRO A 97 -8.51 -3.86 -1.92
N ALA A 98 -8.14 -3.24 -3.04
CA ALA A 98 -7.50 -3.89 -4.19
C ALA A 98 -6.25 -4.68 -3.82
N ILE A 99 -5.50 -4.30 -2.77
CA ILE A 99 -4.32 -5.04 -2.31
C ILE A 99 -4.66 -6.49 -1.98
N TRP A 100 -5.77 -6.70 -1.27
CA TRP A 100 -6.21 -8.04 -0.86
C TRP A 100 -7.07 -8.73 -1.91
N ALA A 101 -7.69 -7.98 -2.83
CA ALA A 101 -8.40 -8.55 -3.96
C ALA A 101 -7.46 -9.03 -5.09
N LYS A 102 -6.28 -8.41 -5.20
CA LYS A 102 -5.28 -8.65 -6.26
C LYS A 102 -3.87 -8.83 -5.67
N PRO A 103 -3.66 -9.81 -4.77
CA PRO A 103 -2.40 -9.95 -4.03
C PRO A 103 -1.20 -10.21 -4.95
N GLU A 104 -1.39 -10.94 -6.06
CA GLU A 104 -0.30 -11.20 -7.02
C GLU A 104 0.09 -9.97 -7.84
N GLU A 105 -0.87 -9.13 -8.23
CA GLU A 105 -0.58 -7.87 -8.93
C GLU A 105 0.17 -6.90 -8.00
N PHE A 106 -0.28 -6.79 -6.74
CA PHE A 106 0.40 -5.98 -5.73
C PHE A 106 1.83 -6.47 -5.48
N LYS A 107 2.00 -7.79 -5.28
CA LYS A 107 3.31 -8.41 -5.10
C LYS A 107 4.22 -8.17 -6.31
N ALA A 108 3.70 -8.26 -7.53
CA ALA A 108 4.49 -7.98 -8.73
C ALA A 108 4.98 -6.52 -8.77
N LYS A 109 4.16 -5.54 -8.34
CA LYS A 109 4.60 -4.14 -8.21
C LYS A 109 5.70 -3.97 -7.16
N LEU A 110 5.58 -4.65 -6.02
CA LEU A 110 6.60 -4.62 -4.95
C LEU A 110 7.93 -5.19 -5.44
N VAL A 111 7.91 -6.39 -6.04
CA VAL A 111 9.11 -7.04 -6.60
C VAL A 111 9.76 -6.17 -7.66
N LYS A 112 8.96 -5.55 -8.54
CA LYS A 112 9.48 -4.63 -9.55
C LYS A 112 10.13 -3.41 -8.91
N PHE A 113 9.50 -2.81 -7.90
CA PHE A 113 10.06 -1.66 -7.20
C PHE A 113 11.38 -1.99 -6.51
N GLU A 114 11.46 -3.12 -5.79
CA GLU A 114 12.70 -3.61 -5.16
C GLU A 114 13.79 -3.85 -6.21
N GLY A 115 13.48 -4.57 -7.29
CA GLY A 115 14.45 -4.86 -8.36
C GLY A 115 14.95 -3.60 -9.10
N ASP A 116 14.09 -2.61 -9.30
CA ASP A 116 14.49 -1.32 -9.91
C ASP A 116 15.36 -0.50 -8.95
N ILE A 117 15.13 -0.57 -7.64
CA ILE A 117 16.03 0.05 -6.64
C ILE A 117 17.40 -0.62 -6.68
N ASP A 118 17.45 -1.95 -6.68
CA ASP A 118 18.71 -2.70 -6.72
C ASP A 118 19.49 -2.38 -8.00
N THR A 119 18.79 -2.33 -9.14
CA THR A 119 19.38 -1.95 -10.44
C THR A 119 19.92 -0.53 -10.39
N ALA A 120 19.15 0.42 -9.84
CA ALA A 120 19.57 1.81 -9.71
C ALA A 120 20.77 1.97 -8.77
N ALA A 121 20.77 1.28 -7.63
CA ALA A 121 21.87 1.28 -6.66
C ALA A 121 23.17 0.73 -7.30
N ALA A 122 23.06 -0.34 -8.09
CA ALA A 122 24.20 -0.94 -8.78
C ALA A 122 24.87 -0.03 -9.82
N THR A 123 24.17 1.01 -10.30
CA THR A 123 24.78 2.01 -11.19
C THR A 123 25.82 2.90 -10.51
N ASN A 124 25.80 2.99 -9.17
CA ASN A 124 26.67 3.84 -8.37
C ASN A 124 26.84 5.26 -8.96
N PRO A 125 25.76 6.05 -9.04
CA PRO A 125 25.76 7.29 -9.79
C PRO A 125 26.69 8.34 -9.16
N ASP A 126 27.65 8.80 -9.96
CA ASP A 126 28.68 9.79 -9.61
C ASP A 126 28.40 11.19 -10.19
N SER A 127 27.30 11.34 -10.92
CA SER A 127 26.87 12.61 -11.51
C SER A 127 25.36 12.78 -11.43
N LEU A 128 24.90 14.02 -11.60
CA LEU A 128 23.47 14.33 -11.62
C LEU A 128 22.74 13.61 -12.76
N GLU A 129 23.40 13.42 -13.91
CA GLU A 129 22.82 12.76 -15.08
C GLU A 129 22.64 11.26 -14.87
N THR A 130 23.66 10.58 -14.35
CA THR A 130 23.58 9.14 -14.02
C THR A 130 22.55 8.91 -12.91
N PHE A 131 22.51 9.79 -11.90
CA PHE A 131 21.50 9.75 -10.86
C PHE A 131 20.08 9.96 -11.38
N LYS A 132 19.88 10.94 -12.27
CA LYS A 132 18.57 11.21 -12.89
C LYS A 132 18.02 9.99 -13.63
N THR A 133 18.88 9.30 -14.37
CA THR A 133 18.51 8.11 -15.12
C THR A 133 18.14 6.97 -14.17
N ALA A 134 18.99 6.68 -13.19
CA ALA A 134 18.77 5.63 -12.19
C ALA A 134 17.50 5.87 -11.36
N PHE A 135 17.36 7.07 -10.78
CA PHE A 135 16.20 7.43 -9.96
C PHE A 135 14.91 7.50 -10.80
N GLY A 136 14.99 7.93 -12.06
CA GLY A 136 13.85 7.97 -12.97
C GLY A 136 13.19 6.61 -13.15
N GLY A 137 13.99 5.53 -13.28
CA GLY A 137 13.48 4.16 -13.37
C GLY A 137 12.73 3.74 -12.10
N VAL A 138 13.28 4.06 -10.92
CA VAL A 138 12.63 3.78 -9.63
C VAL A 138 11.31 4.55 -9.49
N ALA A 139 11.32 5.85 -9.81
CA ALA A 139 10.19 6.76 -9.61
C ALA A 139 8.94 6.39 -10.45
N GLN A 140 9.13 5.71 -11.59
CA GLN A 140 8.02 5.23 -12.42
C GLN A 140 7.13 4.21 -11.69
N ASN A 141 7.66 3.49 -10.71
CA ASN A 141 6.90 2.51 -9.92
C ASN A 141 5.90 3.18 -8.97
N CYS A 142 6.19 4.40 -8.49
CA CYS A 142 5.38 5.06 -7.48
C CYS A 142 3.95 5.30 -7.98
N LYS A 143 3.82 5.92 -9.16
CA LYS A 143 2.52 6.23 -9.76
C LYS A 143 1.74 4.94 -10.04
N GLY A 144 2.38 3.97 -10.69
CA GLY A 144 1.73 2.71 -11.09
C GLY A 144 1.30 1.82 -9.93
N CYS A 145 1.83 2.03 -8.71
CA CYS A 145 1.34 1.37 -7.50
C CYS A 145 0.23 2.20 -6.83
N HIS A 146 0.43 3.51 -6.68
CA HIS A 146 -0.52 4.37 -5.97
C HIS A 146 -1.87 4.50 -6.68
N GLU A 147 -1.92 4.49 -8.02
CA GLU A 147 -3.18 4.57 -8.78
C GLU A 147 -4.14 3.41 -8.50
N GLU A 148 -3.61 2.24 -8.14
CA GLU A 148 -4.40 1.02 -7.97
C GLU A 148 -4.53 0.60 -6.50
N PHE A 149 -3.47 0.80 -5.71
CA PHE A 149 -3.35 0.22 -4.38
C PHE A 149 -3.38 1.26 -3.24
N ARG A 150 -3.51 2.55 -3.56
CA ARG A 150 -3.67 3.61 -2.55
C ARG A 150 -4.97 4.38 -2.76
N VAL A 151 -5.63 4.69 -1.66
CA VAL A 151 -6.76 5.62 -1.61
C VAL A 151 -6.22 7.02 -1.36
N ASP A 152 -6.53 7.96 -2.25
CA ASP A 152 -6.21 9.37 -2.04
C ASP A 152 -7.13 9.97 -0.95
N LYS A 153 -6.59 10.93 -0.18
CA LYS A 153 -7.32 11.70 0.83
C LYS A 153 -7.77 13.04 0.28
#